data_AF-A0A2V6HX17-F1
#
_entry.id   AF-A0A2V6HX17-F1
#
_cell.length_a   1.000
_cell.length_b   1.000
_cell.length_c   1.000
_cell.angle_alpha   90.00
_cell.angle_beta   90.00
_cell.angle_gamma   90.00
#
_symmetry.space_group_name_H-M   'P 1'
#
loop_
_entity.id
_entity.type
_entity.pdbx_description
1 polymer ?
#
loop_
_entity_poly.entity_id
_entity_poly.type
_entity_poly.pdbx_seq_one_letter_code
_entity_poly.pdbx_strand_id
1 'polypeptide(L)'
;EDKNFSRFFAYLSFFSGAMLGVVVANSLLLLFVFWELVGLASYLLIGFWIERPSAAAAAKKAFITTRIGDMGFFLGILLLYHRSGTLLFYDGGRGCLEPVALSAIGSSVTLVALLIFCGAMGKSGQFPLHVWLPDAMEGPTPV
;
A
#
# COMPACT_ATOMS: atom_id res chain seq x y z
N GLU A 1 16.22 28.05 9.63
CA GLU A 1 16.56 26.88 8.80
C GLU A 1 16.12 25.64 9.55
N ASP A 2 15.29 24.79 8.94
CA ASP A 2 14.89 23.54 9.59
C ASP A 2 16.11 22.61 9.63
N LYS A 3 16.55 22.24 10.83
CA LYS A 3 17.71 21.36 11.04
C LYS A 3 17.51 19.99 10.38
N ASN A 4 16.27 19.63 10.06
CA ASN A 4 15.90 18.33 9.51
C ASN A 4 15.76 18.31 7.97
N PHE A 5 16.25 19.34 7.25
CA PHE A 5 16.15 19.42 5.79
C PHE A 5 16.66 18.16 5.06
N SER A 6 17.83 17.64 5.42
CA SER A 6 18.36 16.41 4.81
C SER A 6 17.49 15.18 5.09
N ARG A 7 16.89 15.10 6.29
CA ARG A 7 15.97 14.02 6.65
C ARG A 7 14.69 14.08 5.82
N PHE A 8 14.17 15.28 5.59
CA PHE A 8 12.98 15.48 4.75
C PHE A 8 13.20 14.97 3.33
N PHE A 9 14.29 15.40 2.67
CA PHE A 9 14.60 14.98 1.30
C PHE A 9 14.97 13.49 1.19
N ALA A 10 15.55 12.89 2.23
CA ALA A 10 15.75 11.45 2.29
C ALA A 10 14.40 10.70 2.29
N TYR A 11 13.45 11.13 3.13
CA TYR A 11 12.11 10.51 3.17
C TYR A 11 11.31 10.76 1.89
N LEU A 12 11.42 11.95 1.30
CA LEU A 12 10.76 12.27 0.04
C LEU A 12 11.31 11.41 -1.11
N SER A 13 12.63 11.28 -1.20
CA SER A 13 13.27 10.41 -2.21
C SER A 13 12.90 8.94 -2.02
N PHE A 14 12.83 8.49 -0.77
CA PHE A 14 12.37 7.14 -0.43
C PHE A 14 10.91 6.91 -0.84
N PHE A 15 10.03 7.87 -0.57
CA PHE A 15 8.63 7.83 -1.03
C PHE A 15 8.53 7.75 -2.55
N SER A 16 9.23 8.64 -3.27
CA SER A 16 9.22 8.65 -4.74
C SER A 16 9.75 7.35 -5.33
N GLY A 17 10.85 6.81 -4.79
CA GLY A 17 11.40 5.52 -5.21
C GLY A 17 10.42 4.36 -4.97
N ALA A 18 9.78 4.32 -3.80
CA ALA A 18 8.77 3.31 -3.50
C ALA A 18 7.56 3.42 -4.44
N MET A 19 7.08 4.63 -4.70
CA MET A 19 5.95 4.86 -5.60
C MET A 19 6.26 4.49 -7.05
N LEU A 20 7.47 4.81 -7.55
CA LEU A 20 7.92 4.34 -8.85
C LEU A 20 7.95 2.81 -8.91
N GLY A 21 8.40 2.17 -7.83
CA GLY A 21 8.38 0.71 -7.68
C GLY A 21 6.98 0.11 -7.80
N VAL A 22 5.95 0.74 -7.20
CA VAL A 22 4.54 0.33 -7.36
C VAL A 22 4.12 0.37 -8.84
N VAL A 23 4.48 1.45 -9.54
CA VAL A 23 4.05 1.68 -10.93
C VAL A 23 4.69 0.69 -11.91
N VAL A 24 5.96 0.33 -11.70
CA VAL A 24 6.69 -0.57 -12.62
C VAL A 24 6.54 -2.06 -12.27
N ALA A 25 5.87 -2.40 -11.16
CA ALA A 25 5.76 -3.77 -10.70
C ALA A 25 4.97 -4.65 -11.69
N ASN A 26 5.60 -5.71 -12.21
CA ASN A 26 4.95 -6.73 -13.05
C ASN A 26 4.45 -7.95 -12.26
N SER A 27 4.55 -7.92 -10.93
CA SER A 27 4.05 -8.98 -10.06
C SER A 27 3.24 -8.38 -8.94
N LEU A 28 2.15 -9.04 -8.58
CA LEU A 28 1.31 -8.67 -7.44
C LEU A 28 2.10 -8.70 -6.12
N LEU A 29 3.07 -9.62 -5.97
CA LEU A 29 3.95 -9.64 -4.80
C LEU A 29 4.89 -8.44 -4.77
N LEU A 30 5.50 -8.11 -5.92
CA LEU A 30 6.39 -6.95 -6.02
C LEU A 30 5.63 -5.65 -5.78
N LEU A 31 4.40 -5.56 -6.32
CA LEU A 31 3.50 -4.45 -6.07
C LEU A 31 3.22 -4.33 -4.58
N PHE A 32 2.90 -5.43 -3.89
CA PHE A 32 2.65 -5.42 -2.44
C PHE A 32 3.88 -5.00 -1.63
N VAL A 33 5.08 -5.41 -2.01
CA VAL A 33 6.32 -4.96 -1.35
C VAL A 33 6.47 -3.44 -1.47
N PHE A 34 6.29 -2.86 -2.65
CA PHE A 34 6.38 -1.41 -2.82
C PHE A 34 5.20 -0.65 -2.20
N TRP A 35 4.02 -1.25 -2.18
CA TRP A 35 2.82 -0.74 -1.49
C TRP A 35 3.07 -0.54 0.00
N GLU A 36 3.77 -1.50 0.59
CA GLU A 36 4.22 -1.49 1.97
C GLU A 36 5.29 -0.43 2.24
N LEU A 37 6.27 -0.30 1.32
CA LEU A 37 7.29 0.74 1.39
C LEU A 37 6.70 2.15 1.27
N VAL A 38 5.69 2.35 0.42
CA VAL A 38 4.94 3.62 0.34
C VAL A 38 4.24 3.90 1.68
N GLY A 39 3.62 2.89 2.30
CA GLY A 39 3.02 3.03 3.63
C GLY A 39 4.01 3.41 4.73
N LEU A 40 5.20 2.82 4.71
CA LEU A 40 6.28 3.17 5.63
C LEU A 40 6.78 4.60 5.38
N ALA A 41 6.96 5.00 4.12
CA ALA A 41 7.37 6.34 3.76
C ALA A 41 6.35 7.39 4.22
N SER A 42 5.05 7.14 4.03
CA SER A 42 3.97 7.99 4.55
C SER A 42 3.99 8.09 6.07
N TYR A 43 4.23 6.99 6.79
CA TYR A 43 4.38 7.01 8.25
C TYR A 43 5.53 7.93 8.70
N LEU A 44 6.69 7.84 8.03
CA LEU A 44 7.85 8.67 8.34
C LEU A 44 7.63 10.16 8.02
N LEU A 45 6.88 10.46 6.96
CA LEU A 45 6.57 11.82 6.53
C LEU A 45 5.50 12.49 7.40
N ILE A 46 4.40 11.79 7.74
CA ILE A 46 3.37 12.30 8.66
C ILE A 46 3.99 12.54 10.05
N GLY A 47 4.82 11.60 10.51
CA GLY A 47 5.52 11.68 11.80
C GLY A 47 6.81 12.50 11.77
N PHE A 48 7.02 13.37 10.78
CA PHE A 48 8.30 14.06 10.57
C PHE A 48 8.76 14.88 11.79
N TRP A 49 7.83 15.55 12.48
CA TRP A 49 8.06 16.26 13.73
C TRP A 49 7.75 15.36 14.93
N ILE A 50 8.68 14.45 15.22
CA ILE A 50 8.55 13.42 16.26
C ILE A 50 8.36 14.04 17.66
N GLU A 51 8.82 15.29 17.86
CA GLU A 51 8.67 16.03 19.11
C GLU A 51 7.20 16.38 19.41
N ARG A 52 6.33 16.40 18.40
CA ARG A 52 4.90 16.69 18.55
C ARG A 52 4.12 15.39 18.81
N PRO A 53 3.48 15.24 19.98
CA PRO A 53 2.69 14.05 20.28
C PRO A 53 1.48 13.89 19.34
N SER A 54 0.94 14.99 18.80
CA SER A 54 -0.12 14.96 17.77
C SER A 54 0.35 14.28 16.49
N ALA A 55 1.49 14.71 15.94
CA ALA A 55 2.07 14.13 14.72
C ALA A 55 2.44 12.65 14.90
N ALA A 56 2.99 12.27 16.05
CA ALA A 56 3.29 10.86 16.35
C ALA A 56 2.02 9.99 16.45
N ALA A 57 0.93 10.54 17.00
CA ALA A 57 -0.37 9.86 17.05
C ALA A 57 -1.01 9.75 15.65
N ALA A 58 -0.94 10.82 14.85
CA ALA A 58 -1.43 10.87 13.48
C ALA A 58 -0.72 9.84 12.59
N ALA A 59 0.62 9.78 12.65
CA ALA A 59 1.41 8.80 11.92
C ALA A 59 1.01 7.36 12.28
N LYS A 60 0.88 7.05 13.58
CA LYS A 60 0.39 5.75 14.04
C LYS A 60 -1.00 5.42 13.51
N LYS A 61 -1.94 6.37 13.60
CA LYS A 61 -3.31 6.20 13.12
C LYS A 61 -3.33 5.90 11.62
N ALA A 62 -2.58 6.65 10.81
CA ALA A 62 -2.44 6.41 9.38
C ALA A 62 -1.85 5.04 9.07
N PHE A 63 -0.77 4.67 9.76
CA PHE A 63 -0.15 3.37 9.54
C PHE A 63 -1.08 2.21 9.90
N ILE A 64 -1.74 2.25 11.07
CA ILE A 64 -2.65 1.18 11.51
C ILE A 64 -3.88 1.09 10.60
N THR A 65 -4.50 2.23 10.26
CA THR A 65 -5.72 2.24 9.44
C THR A 65 -5.46 1.68 8.05
N THR A 66 -4.35 2.07 7.42
CA THR A 66 -3.96 1.52 6.10
C THR A 66 -3.55 0.06 6.20
N ARG A 67 -2.91 -0.35 7.30
CA ARG A 67 -2.51 -1.74 7.56
C ARG A 67 -3.68 -2.72 7.57
N ILE A 68 -4.84 -2.31 8.11
CA ILE A 68 -6.04 -3.14 8.13
C ILE A 68 -6.50 -3.45 6.70
N GLY A 69 -6.45 -2.47 5.80
CA GLY A 69 -6.70 -2.70 4.38
C GLY A 69 -5.65 -3.62 3.74
N ASP A 70 -4.37 -3.37 4.05
CA ASP A 70 -3.24 -4.14 3.52
C ASP A 70 -3.29 -5.63 3.96
N MET A 71 -3.89 -5.96 5.12
CA MET A 71 -4.16 -7.35 5.51
C MET A 71 -5.14 -8.05 4.56
N GLY A 72 -6.21 -7.35 4.14
CA GLY A 72 -7.13 -7.86 3.14
C GLY A 72 -6.41 -8.11 1.81
N PHE A 73 -5.59 -7.15 1.40
CA PHE A 73 -4.78 -7.30 0.18
C PHE A 73 -3.85 -8.50 0.27
N PHE A 74 -3.11 -8.66 1.37
CA PHE A 74 -2.23 -9.79 1.57
C PHE A 74 -2.97 -11.15 1.51
N LEU A 75 -4.14 -11.25 2.15
CA LEU A 75 -4.98 -12.46 2.05
C LEU A 75 -5.44 -12.73 0.61
N GLY A 76 -5.76 -11.68 -0.15
CA GLY A 76 -6.08 -11.77 -1.57
C GLY A 76 -4.94 -12.35 -2.39
N ILE A 77 -3.69 -11.91 -2.13
CA ILE A 77 -2.48 -12.45 -2.78
C ILE A 77 -2.31 -13.93 -2.46
N LEU A 78 -2.44 -14.32 -1.19
CA LEU A 78 -2.28 -15.72 -0.77
C LEU A 78 -3.33 -16.63 -1.42
N LEU A 79 -4.59 -16.22 -1.41
CA LEU A 79 -5.67 -16.99 -2.01
C LEU A 79 -5.52 -17.08 -3.53
N LEU A 80 -5.15 -15.98 -4.18
CA LEU A 80 -4.88 -15.96 -5.62
C LEU A 80 -3.76 -16.95 -5.95
N TYR A 81 -2.62 -16.87 -5.25
CA TYR A 81 -1.47 -17.74 -5.49
C TYR A 81 -1.81 -19.22 -5.24
N HIS A 82 -2.55 -19.50 -4.17
CA HIS A 82 -2.98 -20.85 -3.84
C HIS A 82 -3.84 -21.49 -4.95
N ARG A 83 -4.62 -20.69 -5.70
CA ARG A 83 -5.49 -21.17 -6.77
C ARG A 83 -4.84 -21.14 -8.15
N SER A 84 -4.15 -20.06 -8.50
CA SER A 84 -3.59 -19.85 -9.84
C SER A 84 -2.14 -20.34 -9.99
N GLY A 85 -1.40 -20.45 -8.88
CA GLY A 85 0.03 -20.76 -8.88
C GLY A 85 0.96 -19.65 -9.39
N THR A 86 0.42 -18.47 -9.68
CA THR A 86 1.16 -17.35 -10.29
C THR A 86 0.78 -16.02 -9.67
N LEU A 87 1.76 -15.13 -9.52
CA LEU A 87 1.57 -13.74 -9.08
C LEU A 87 2.07 -12.73 -10.13
N LEU A 88 2.54 -13.20 -11.30
CA LEU A 88 2.90 -12.32 -12.41
C LEU A 88 1.62 -11.84 -13.07
N PHE A 89 1.52 -10.56 -13.42
CA PHE A 89 0.31 -10.05 -14.07
C PHE A 89 0.10 -10.68 -15.45
N TYR A 90 1.17 -10.69 -16.24
CA TYR A 90 1.20 -11.26 -17.59
C TYR A 90 2.48 -12.08 -17.74
N ASP A 91 2.35 -13.30 -18.27
CA ASP A 91 3.47 -14.22 -18.50
C ASP A 91 3.13 -15.18 -19.66
N GLY A 92 2.93 -14.63 -20.86
CA GLY A 92 2.73 -15.43 -22.07
C GLY A 92 1.54 -16.39 -22.02
N GLY A 93 0.44 -16.01 -21.37
CA GLY A 93 -0.76 -16.85 -21.17
C GLY A 93 -0.87 -17.44 -19.76
N ARG A 94 0.15 -17.28 -18.91
CA ARG A 94 0.26 -17.89 -17.57
C ARG A 94 0.25 -16.88 -16.42
N GLY A 95 -0.04 -15.61 -16.70
CA GLY A 95 -0.21 -14.56 -15.70
C GLY A 95 -1.53 -14.65 -14.94
N CYS A 96 -1.59 -14.03 -13.77
CA CYS A 96 -2.77 -14.04 -12.89
C CYS A 96 -3.98 -13.29 -13.46
N LEU A 97 -3.75 -12.38 -14.41
CA LEU A 97 -4.80 -11.66 -15.13
C LEU A 97 -5.18 -12.33 -16.46
N GLU A 98 -4.61 -13.50 -16.77
CA GLU A 98 -4.84 -14.22 -18.02
C GLU A 98 -5.87 -15.36 -17.84
N PRO A 99 -6.59 -15.77 -18.91
CA PRO A 99 -7.76 -16.66 -18.79
C PRO A 99 -7.51 -17.98 -18.05
N VAL A 100 -6.31 -18.55 -18.19
CA VAL A 100 -5.93 -19.81 -17.52
C VAL A 100 -5.92 -19.63 -16.00
N ALA A 101 -5.36 -18.54 -15.49
CA ALA A 101 -5.36 -18.25 -14.05
C ALA A 101 -6.76 -17.87 -13.55
N LEU A 102 -7.50 -17.04 -14.29
CA LEU A 102 -8.86 -16.65 -13.88
C LEU A 102 -9.80 -17.85 -13.80
N SER A 103 -9.72 -18.78 -14.76
CA SER A 103 -10.50 -20.02 -14.73
C SER A 103 -10.12 -20.94 -13.56
N ALA A 104 -8.84 -21.00 -13.19
CA ALA A 104 -8.36 -21.76 -12.02
C ALA A 104 -8.87 -21.19 -10.67
N ILE A 105 -9.02 -19.87 -10.57
CA ILE A 105 -9.60 -19.21 -9.38
C ILE A 105 -11.12 -19.50 -9.28
N GLY A 106 -11.80 -19.58 -10.41
CA GLY A 106 -13.20 -20.01 -10.51
C GLY A 106 -14.16 -19.11 -9.71
N SER A 107 -15.02 -19.72 -8.89
CA SER A 107 -16.00 -18.98 -8.07
C SER A 107 -15.36 -18.08 -6.99
N SER A 108 -14.07 -18.24 -6.70
CA SER A 108 -13.36 -17.42 -5.71
C SER A 108 -12.90 -16.06 -6.27
N VAL A 109 -13.07 -15.80 -7.57
CA VAL A 109 -12.57 -14.56 -8.22
C VAL A 109 -13.12 -13.31 -7.54
N THR A 110 -14.42 -13.28 -7.24
CA THR A 110 -15.05 -12.14 -6.55
C THR A 110 -14.47 -11.92 -5.16
N LEU A 111 -14.24 -13.00 -4.40
CA LEU A 111 -13.65 -12.89 -3.07
C LEU A 111 -12.20 -12.39 -3.14
N VAL A 112 -11.38 -12.93 -4.04
CA VAL A 112 -10.01 -12.48 -4.27
C VAL A 112 -9.98 -11.00 -4.65
N ALA A 113 -10.85 -10.58 -5.57
CA ALA A 113 -10.96 -9.19 -5.99
C ALA A 113 -11.34 -8.26 -4.83
N LEU A 114 -12.32 -8.65 -4.00
CA LEU A 114 -12.73 -7.87 -2.83
C LEU A 114 -11.60 -7.77 -1.79
N LEU A 115 -10.88 -8.86 -1.54
CA LEU A 115 -9.73 -8.88 -0.63
C LEU A 115 -8.62 -7.93 -1.12
N ILE A 116 -8.23 -8.00 -2.39
CA ILE A 116 -7.26 -7.06 -2.99
C ILE A 116 -7.78 -5.62 -2.91
N PHE A 117 -9.07 -5.41 -3.19
CA PHE A 117 -9.70 -4.09 -3.13
C PHE A 117 -9.67 -3.46 -1.73
N CYS A 118 -9.74 -4.25 -0.65
CA CYS A 118 -9.59 -3.72 0.70
C CYS A 118 -8.28 -2.93 0.91
N GLY A 119 -7.17 -3.36 0.30
CA GLY A 119 -5.91 -2.60 0.34
C GLY A 119 -6.04 -1.24 -0.35
N ALA A 120 -6.62 -1.23 -1.54
CA ALA A 120 -6.88 -0.01 -2.30
C ALA A 120 -7.77 0.96 -1.51
N MET A 121 -8.85 0.47 -0.88
CA MET A 121 -9.74 1.27 -0.04
C MET A 121 -8.99 1.93 1.14
N GLY A 122 -8.10 1.19 1.79
CA GLY A 122 -7.30 1.70 2.92
C GLY A 122 -6.39 2.85 2.52
N LYS A 123 -5.60 2.69 1.45
CA LYS A 123 -4.65 3.72 0.99
C LYS A 123 -5.34 4.93 0.35
N SER A 124 -6.51 4.76 -0.26
CA SER A 124 -7.24 5.86 -0.90
C SER A 124 -8.25 6.56 0.03
N GLY A 125 -8.24 6.23 1.34
CA GLY A 125 -9.08 6.89 2.33
C GLY A 125 -10.58 6.71 2.08
N GLN A 126 -11.00 5.54 1.60
CA GLN A 126 -12.41 5.25 1.32
C GLN A 126 -13.14 4.78 2.58
N PHE A 127 -14.49 4.84 2.57
CA PHE A 127 -15.29 4.23 3.64
C PHE A 127 -14.98 2.73 3.73
N PRO A 128 -14.69 2.15 4.91
CA PRO A 128 -14.68 2.78 6.24
C PRO A 128 -13.30 3.32 6.71
N LEU A 129 -12.22 3.06 5.98
CA LEU A 129 -10.81 3.33 6.33
C LEU A 129 -10.32 4.77 6.00
N HIS A 130 -11.15 5.79 6.22
CA HIS A 130 -10.87 7.19 5.85
C HIS A 130 -10.37 8.07 7.02
N VAL A 131 -10.48 7.57 8.26
CA VAL A 131 -10.29 8.36 9.50
C VAL A 131 -8.88 8.88 9.72
N TRP A 132 -7.89 8.39 8.97
CA TRP A 132 -6.51 8.83 9.07
C TRP A 132 -6.19 10.09 8.26
N LEU A 133 -7.01 10.38 7.23
CA LEU A 133 -6.72 11.41 6.24
C LEU A 133 -6.74 12.84 6.83
N PRO A 134 -7.69 13.22 7.72
CA PRO A 134 -7.66 14.54 8.34
C PRO A 134 -6.42 14.75 9.22
N ASP A 135 -6.02 13.73 9.97
CA ASP A 135 -4.87 13.80 10.88
C ASP A 135 -3.53 13.78 10.13
N ALA A 136 -3.50 13.24 8.91
CA ALA A 136 -2.30 13.24 8.08
C ALA A 136 -1.82 14.67 7.74
N MET A 137 -2.71 15.66 7.83
CA MET A 137 -2.40 17.09 7.65
C MET A 137 -1.52 17.68 8.77
N GLU A 138 -1.22 16.92 9.82
CA GLU A 138 -0.19 17.25 10.81
C GLU A 138 1.25 17.15 10.25
N GLY A 139 1.41 16.50 9.09
CA GLY A 139 2.69 16.40 8.39
C GLY A 139 3.13 17.72 7.74
N PRO A 140 4.35 17.78 7.17
CA PRO A 140 4.81 18.95 6.44
C PRO A 140 3.92 19.27 5.23
N THR A 141 3.55 20.53 5.03
CA THR A 141 2.67 20.96 3.92
C THR A 141 3.07 20.56 2.49
N PRO A 142 4.35 20.29 2.16
CA PRO A 142 4.70 19.75 0.85
C PRO A 142 4.39 18.25 0.65
N VAL A 143 3.96 17.54 1.70
CA VAL A 143 3.56 16.12 1.68
C VAL A 143 2.05 16.00 1.53
#